data_AF-A0A427N7D4-F1
#
_entry.id   AF-A0A427N7D4-F1
#
_cell.length_a   1.000
_cell.length_b   1.000
_cell.length_c   1.000
_cell.angle_alpha   90.00
_cell.angle_beta   90.00
_cell.angle_gamma   90.00
#
_symmetry.space_group_name_H-M   'P 1'
#
loop_
_entity.id
_entity.type
_entity.pdbx_description
1 polymer ?
#
loop_
_entity_poly.entity_id
_entity_poly.type
_entity_poly.pdbx_seq_one_letter_code
_entity_poly.pdbx_strand_id
1 'polypeptide(L)'
;MSDIVADLLRLSEDPNADPRSRRRQTMDRLVQALLAMANTEFGPEDAQSRSAIIHLTTIIRDMTGRIADADDATFSGIVREAAMLIRTLQRRQAEAARFTVH
;
A
#
# COMPACT_ATOMS: atom_id res chain seq x y z
N MET A 1 13.46 9.04 -2.84
CA MET A 1 12.12 8.40 -2.95
C MET A 1 11.77 7.94 -1.56
N SER A 2 10.69 8.46 -0.95
CA SER A 2 10.31 8.06 0.42
C SER A 2 10.06 6.56 0.46
N ASP A 3 10.58 5.86 1.46
CA ASP A 3 10.30 4.44 1.65
C ASP A 3 8.85 4.30 2.11
N ILE A 4 7.95 3.99 1.17
CA ILE A 4 6.51 3.83 1.38
C ILE A 4 6.23 2.88 2.54
N VAL A 5 7.03 1.81 2.69
CA VAL A 5 6.85 0.84 3.77
C VAL A 5 7.21 1.46 5.11
N ALA A 6 8.34 2.17 5.19
CA ALA A 6 8.73 2.89 6.40
C ALA A 6 7.71 3.97 6.79
N ASP A 7 7.16 4.70 5.80
CA ASP A 7 6.12 5.71 6.02
C ASP A 7 4.84 5.08 6.61
N LEU A 8 4.40 3.94 6.06
CA LEU A 8 3.20 3.24 6.53
C LEU A 8 3.37 2.73 7.96
N LEU A 9 4.51 2.11 8.26
CA LEU A 9 4.81 1.60 9.59
C LEU A 9 4.89 2.74 10.62
N ARG A 10 5.60 3.81 10.29
CA ARG A 10 5.73 4.99 11.17
C ARG A 10 4.36 5.61 11.48
N LEU A 11 3.49 5.74 10.49
CA LEU A 11 2.13 6.27 10.70
C LEU A 11 1.30 5.32 11.55
N SER A 12 1.41 4.00 11.35
CA SER A 12 0.63 3.02 12.13
C SER A 12 1.03 2.94 13.60
N GLU A 13 2.29 3.24 13.90
CA GLU A 13 2.89 3.14 15.24
C GLU A 13 2.89 4.47 16.01
N ASP A 14 2.38 5.57 15.44
CA ASP A 14 2.38 6.88 16.09
C ASP A 14 1.59 6.83 17.42
N PRO A 15 2.26 6.95 18.58
CA PRO A 15 1.59 6.83 19.87
C PRO A 15 0.80 8.10 20.25
N ASN A 16 1.02 9.21 19.54
CA ASN A 16 0.43 10.51 19.89
C ASN A 16 -0.86 10.82 19.10
N ALA A 17 -1.15 10.04 18.06
CA ALA A 17 -2.34 10.22 17.25
C ALA A 17 -3.56 9.51 17.86
N ASP A 18 -4.73 10.14 17.72
CA ASP A 18 -6.01 9.46 17.99
C ASP A 18 -6.08 8.15 17.19
N PRO A 19 -6.39 6.99 17.82
CA PRO A 19 -6.30 5.70 17.14
C PRO A 19 -7.13 5.62 15.86
N ARG A 20 -8.36 6.16 15.85
CA ARG A 20 -9.21 6.16 14.66
C ARG A 20 -8.59 6.99 13.54
N SER A 21 -8.14 8.20 13.88
CA SER A 21 -7.49 9.13 12.94
C SER A 21 -6.19 8.57 12.39
N ARG A 22 -5.36 7.95 13.23
CA ARG A 22 -4.14 7.25 12.85
C ARG A 22 -4.41 6.17 11.82
N ARG A 23 -5.35 5.26 12.11
CA ARG A 23 -5.72 4.17 11.21
C ARG A 23 -6.23 4.69 9.87
N ARG A 24 -7.08 5.72 9.91
CA ARG A 24 -7.59 6.37 8.69
C ARG A 24 -6.45 6.92 7.83
N GLN A 25 -5.52 7.65 8.43
CA GLN A 25 -4.37 8.23 7.72
C GLN A 25 -3.44 7.16 7.13
N THR A 26 -3.15 6.10 7.88
CA THR A 26 -2.36 4.97 7.38
C THR A 26 -3.02 4.31 6.16
N MET A 27 -4.33 4.08 6.22
CA MET A 27 -5.07 3.47 5.11
C MET A 27 -5.15 4.40 3.89
N ASP A 28 -5.34 5.71 4.10
CA ASP A 28 -5.32 6.69 3.01
C ASP A 28 -3.93 6.72 2.34
N ARG A 29 -2.85 6.64 3.13
CA ARG A 29 -1.48 6.54 2.60
C ARG A 29 -1.25 5.25 1.83
N LEU A 30 -1.81 4.13 2.30
CA LEU A 30 -1.75 2.84 1.62
C LEU A 30 -2.45 2.90 0.26
N VAL A 31 -3.66 3.48 0.20
CA VAL A 31 -4.40 3.69 -1.05
C VAL A 31 -3.60 4.54 -2.02
N GLN A 32 -2.99 5.63 -1.57
CA GLN A 32 -2.14 6.48 -2.42
C GLN A 32 -0.92 5.73 -2.97
N ALA A 33 -0.27 4.92 -2.14
CA ALA A 33 0.87 4.13 -2.56
C ALA A 33 0.49 3.13 -3.67
N LEU A 34 -0.61 2.39 -3.50
CA LEU A 34 -1.08 1.43 -4.49
C LEU A 34 -1.47 2.10 -5.82
N LEU A 35 -2.12 3.28 -5.77
CA LEU A 35 -2.41 4.06 -6.97
C LEU A 35 -1.14 4.52 -7.69
N ALA A 36 -0.14 5.00 -6.95
CA ALA A 36 1.13 5.40 -7.53
C ALA A 36 1.81 4.22 -8.23
N MET A 37 1.76 3.03 -7.62
CA MET A 37 2.32 1.80 -8.19
C MET A 37 1.55 1.30 -9.43
N ALA A 38 0.24 1.52 -9.50
CA ALA A 38 -0.57 1.21 -10.69
C ALA A 38 -0.34 2.19 -11.85
N ASN A 39 0.22 3.37 -11.56
CA ASN A 39 0.51 4.41 -12.55
C ASN A 39 1.97 4.40 -13.03
N THR A 40 2.87 3.66 -12.37
CA THR A 40 4.17 3.38 -12.96
C THR A 40 3.98 2.49 -14.18
N GLU A 41 4.45 2.96 -15.34
CA GLU A 41 4.30 2.22 -16.60
C GLU A 41 5.05 0.90 -16.53
N PHE A 42 4.27 -0.17 -16.57
CA PHE A 42 4.77 -1.49 -16.82
C PHE A 42 4.34 -1.92 -18.23
N GLY A 43 5.11 -2.82 -18.86
CA GLY A 43 4.84 -3.28 -20.22
C GLY A 43 3.47 -3.95 -20.39
N PRO A 44 3.10 -4.37 -21.61
CA PRO A 44 1.77 -4.93 -21.90
C PRO A 44 1.40 -6.18 -21.07
N GLU A 45 2.37 -6.98 -20.60
CA GLU A 45 2.13 -8.09 -19.66
C GLU A 45 1.66 -7.62 -18.27
N ASP A 46 1.88 -6.37 -17.91
CA ASP A 46 1.51 -5.80 -16.62
C ASP A 46 0.20 -4.99 -16.63
N ALA A 47 -0.52 -4.95 -17.76
CA ALA A 47 -1.88 -4.41 -17.77
C ALA A 47 -2.80 -5.20 -16.82
N GLN A 48 -2.58 -6.52 -16.71
CA GLN A 48 -3.28 -7.39 -15.76
C GLN A 48 -2.85 -7.09 -14.31
N SER A 49 -1.54 -6.92 -14.05
CA SER A 49 -1.00 -6.51 -12.75
C SER A 49 -1.57 -5.16 -12.31
N ARG A 50 -1.63 -4.19 -13.22
CA ARG A 50 -2.22 -2.86 -13.02
C ARG A 50 -3.69 -2.94 -12.65
N SER A 51 -4.47 -3.72 -13.40
CA SER A 51 -5.90 -3.96 -13.12
C SER A 51 -6.10 -4.56 -11.72
N ALA A 52 -5.27 -5.54 -11.35
CA ALA A 52 -5.31 -6.16 -10.03
C ALA A 52 -4.97 -5.18 -8.90
N ILE A 53 -3.96 -4.32 -9.08
CA ILE A 53 -3.59 -3.29 -8.08
C ILE A 53 -4.72 -2.25 -7.94
N ILE A 54 -5.33 -1.81 -9.05
CA ILE A 54 -6.47 -0.88 -9.02
C ILE A 54 -7.65 -1.51 -8.30
N HIS A 55 -7.98 -2.77 -8.60
CA HIS A 55 -9.08 -3.47 -7.94
C HIS A 55 -8.86 -3.62 -6.44
N LEU A 56 -7.65 -4.03 -6.03
CA LEU A 56 -7.26 -4.12 -4.63
C LEU A 56 -7.34 -2.76 -3.93
N THR A 57 -6.89 -1.69 -4.60
CA THR A 57 -6.97 -0.32 -4.08
C THR A 57 -8.42 0.10 -3.80
N THR A 58 -9.34 -0.23 -4.71
CA THR A 58 -10.77 0.06 -4.55
C THR A 58 -11.35 -0.68 -3.35
N ILE A 59 -11.07 -1.98 -3.20
CA ILE A 59 -11.52 -2.76 -2.04
C ILE A 59 -11.01 -2.14 -0.73
N ILE A 60 -9.72 -1.81 -0.66
CA ILE A 60 -9.11 -1.22 0.53
C ILE A 60 -9.74 0.13 0.86
N ARG A 61 -9.98 0.98 -0.15
CA ARG A 61 -10.64 2.28 0.02
C ARG A 61 -12.04 2.11 0.60
N ASP A 62 -12.83 1.19 0.08
CA ASP A 62 -14.19 0.92 0.55
C ASP A 62 -14.19 0.39 1.99
N MET A 63 -13.19 -0.43 2.32
CA MET A 63 -13.03 -1.00 3.67
C MET A 63 -12.41 -0.03 4.69
N THR A 64 -11.82 1.08 4.24
CA THR A 64 -11.04 1.98 5.11
C THR A 64 -11.85 2.50 6.31
N GLY A 65 -13.15 2.76 6.13
CA GLY A 65 -14.03 3.15 7.25
C GLY A 65 -14.12 2.07 8.34
N ARG A 66 -14.28 0.80 7.95
CA ARG A 66 -14.37 -0.34 8.87
C ARG A 66 -13.02 -0.67 9.50
N ILE A 67 -11.93 -0.50 8.76
CA ILE A 67 -10.57 -0.72 9.27
C ILE A 67 -10.17 0.35 10.28
N ALA A 68 -10.64 1.59 10.11
CA ALA A 68 -10.41 2.66 11.10
C ALA A 68 -11.04 2.34 12.47
N ASP A 69 -12.10 1.54 12.48
CA ASP A 69 -12.82 1.08 13.68
C ASP A 69 -12.29 -0.26 14.23
N ALA A 70 -11.30 -0.89 13.59
CA ALA A 70 -10.69 -2.13 14.06
C ALA A 70 -9.88 -1.92 15.35
N ASP A 71 -9.71 -2.98 16.14
CA ASP A 71 -8.76 -2.97 17.27
C ASP A 71 -7.30 -2.87 16.78
N ASP A 72 -6.39 -2.50 17.69
CA ASP A 72 -4.99 -2.25 17.36
C ASP A 72 -4.25 -3.48 16.85
N ALA A 73 -4.57 -4.68 17.34
CA ALA A 73 -3.89 -5.90 16.91
C ALA A 73 -4.31 -6.27 15.48
N THR A 74 -5.61 -6.22 15.20
CA THR A 74 -6.17 -6.45 13.87
C THR A 74 -5.63 -5.43 12.88
N PHE A 75 -5.65 -4.14 13.24
CA PHE A 75 -5.13 -3.08 12.37
C PHE A 75 -3.64 -3.25 12.07
N SER A 76 -2.82 -3.50 13.09
CA SER A 76 -1.38 -3.68 12.92
C SER A 76 -1.05 -4.89 12.06
N GLY A 77 -1.84 -5.98 12.17
CA GLY A 77 -1.75 -7.14 11.29
C GLY A 77 -1.97 -6.77 9.82
N ILE A 78 -3.06 -6.04 9.54
CA ILE A 78 -3.39 -5.56 8.19
C ILE A 78 -2.27 -4.69 7.61
N VAL A 79 -1.74 -3.73 8.38
CA VAL A 79 -0.66 -2.84 7.93
C VAL A 79 0.62 -3.62 7.61
N ARG A 80 0.99 -4.61 8.44
CA ARG A 80 2.17 -5.45 8.19
C ARG A 80 2.03 -6.29 6.93
N GLU A 81 0.87 -6.90 6.71
CA GLU A 81 0.61 -7.64 5.48
C GLU A 81 0.66 -6.73 4.24
N ALA A 82 0.03 -5.56 4.31
CA ALA A 82 0.07 -4.57 3.23
C ALA A 82 1.51 -4.11 2.94
N ALA A 83 2.31 -3.86 3.97
CA ALA A 83 3.72 -3.51 3.83
C ALA A 83 4.54 -4.61 3.14
N MET A 84 4.33 -5.89 3.49
CA MET A 84 4.99 -7.02 2.83
C MET A 84 4.61 -7.14 1.35
N LEU A 85 3.32 -6.93 1.03
CA LEU A 85 2.83 -6.95 -0.35
C LEU A 85 3.43 -5.81 -1.17
N ILE A 86 3.44 -4.58 -0.65
CA ILE A 86 4.07 -3.42 -1.31
C ILE A 86 5.54 -3.69 -1.58
N ARG A 87 6.28 -4.21 -0.59
CA ARG A 87 7.72 -4.51 -0.76
C ARG A 87 7.96 -5.56 -1.85
N THR A 88 7.10 -6.58 -1.92
CA THR A 88 7.15 -7.61 -2.96
C THR A 88 6.91 -7.00 -4.33
N LEU A 89 5.88 -6.16 -4.46
CA LEU A 89 5.58 -5.45 -5.69
C LEU A 89 6.75 -4.55 -6.10
N GLN A 90 7.25 -3.67 -5.21
CA GLN A 90 8.40 -2.79 -5.48
C GLN A 90 9.63 -3.56 -5.97
N ARG A 91 9.91 -4.74 -5.38
CA ARG A 91 11.00 -5.60 -5.83
C ARG A 91 10.79 -6.10 -7.27
N ARG A 92 9.59 -6.57 -7.60
CA ARG A 92 9.25 -6.97 -8.97
C ARG A 92 9.37 -5.79 -9.95
N GLN A 93 8.93 -4.59 -9.55
CA GLN A 93 9.07 -3.39 -10.36
C GLN A 93 10.55 -3.08 -10.66
N ALA A 94 11.40 -3.14 -9.62
CA ALA A 94 12.84 -2.91 -9.76
C ALA A 94 13.53 -3.99 -10.60
N GLU A 95 13.10 -5.25 -10.50
CA GLU A 95 13.58 -6.34 -11.35
C GLU A 95 13.18 -6.12 -12.82
N ALA A 96 11.92 -5.81 -13.12
CA ALA A 96 11.45 -5.52 -14.48
C ALA A 96 12.15 -4.30 -15.11
N ALA A 97 12.39 -3.24 -14.32
CA ALA A 97 13.12 -2.05 -14.76
C ALA A 97 14.59 -2.35 -15.16
N ARG A 98 15.22 -3.38 -14.58
CA ARG A 98 16.59 -3.80 -14.95
C ARG A 98 16.66 -4.50 -16.30
N PHE A 99 15.57 -5.14 -16.73
CA PHE A 99 15.51 -5.89 -17.99
C PHE A 99 14.97 -5.07 -19.17
N THR A 100 14.51 -3.84 -18.93
CA THR A 100 13.96 -2.93 -19.96
C THR A 100 14.97 -1.88 -20.44
N VAL A 101 16.24 -1.94 -20.02
CA VAL A 101 17.32 -1.11 -20.55
C VAL A 101 17.90 -1.78 -21.81
N HIS A 102 17.37 -1.41 -22.98
CA HIS A 102 17.94 -1.70 -24.30
C HIS A 102 18.08 -0.40 -25.09
#